data_AF-A0A9X7W2W0-F1
#
_entry.id   AF-A0A9X7W2W0-F1
#
_cell.length_a   1.000
_cell.length_b   1.000
_cell.length_c   1.000
_cell.angle_alpha   90.00
_cell.angle_beta   90.00
_cell.angle_gamma   90.00
#
_symmetry.space_group_name_H-M   'P 1'
#
loop_
_entity.id
_entity.type
_entity.pdbx_description
1 polymer ?
#
loop_
_entity_poly.entity_id
_entity_poly.type
_entity_poly.pdbx_seq_one_letter_code
_entity_poly.pdbx_strand_id
1 'polypeptide(L)'
;MGHTSPTHTFKGDQVTVSIQKGDSSRTCLSYTTVPESQFAFNLGDVIKHITEQNVVMLVDGEMEAAALSAVSRRERAIEEPSTEAVIRGPKEAFNENIGTGIGLIRRRLPTPSFKMENLTIGSYTKTRVTFMSYAVAG
;
A
#
# COMPACT_ATOMS: atom_id res chain seq x y z
N MET A 1 -31.47 4.93 -23.40
CA MET A 1 -31.15 3.64 -22.75
C MET A 1 -30.26 3.95 -21.56
N GLY A 2 -30.71 3.63 -20.34
CA GLY A 2 -30.12 4.13 -19.11
C GLY A 2 -28.77 3.49 -18.79
N HIS A 3 -27.75 4.33 -18.58
CA HIS A 3 -26.53 3.93 -17.91
C HIS A 3 -26.87 3.67 -16.43
N THR A 4 -26.76 2.42 -15.96
CA THR A 4 -26.76 2.14 -14.53
C THR A 4 -25.32 2.11 -14.05
N SER A 5 -24.94 3.11 -13.25
CA SER A 5 -23.68 3.14 -12.52
C SER A 5 -23.54 1.89 -11.63
N PRO A 6 -22.31 1.38 -11.40
CA PRO A 6 -22.10 0.31 -10.43
C PRO A 6 -22.60 0.76 -9.06
N THR A 7 -23.40 -0.08 -8.40
CA THR A 7 -23.91 0.18 -7.04
C THR A 7 -23.02 -0.55 -6.05
N HIS A 8 -22.25 0.21 -5.28
CA HIS A 8 -21.46 -0.28 -4.16
C HIS A 8 -22.15 0.13 -2.85
N THR A 9 -22.42 -0.83 -1.97
CA THR A 9 -23.06 -0.57 -0.68
C THR A 9 -22.01 -0.65 0.43
N PHE A 10 -21.56 0.51 0.92
CA PHE A 10 -20.73 0.61 2.11
C PHE A 10 -21.64 0.54 3.35
N LYS A 11 -21.41 -0.43 4.24
CA LYS A 11 -22.22 -0.61 5.46
C LYS A 11 -21.30 -0.85 6.66
N GLY A 12 -20.96 0.22 7.39
CA GLY A 12 -20.12 0.19 8.61
C GLY A 12 -18.60 0.20 8.35
N ASP A 13 -17.80 -0.19 9.36
CA ASP A 13 -16.32 -0.27 9.36
C ASP A 13 -15.73 -1.33 8.39
N GLN A 14 -16.54 -1.83 7.45
CA GLN A 14 -16.15 -2.89 6.52
C GLN A 14 -16.30 -2.42 5.07
N VAL A 15 -15.17 -2.37 4.37
CA VAL A 15 -15.15 -2.16 2.92
C VAL A 15 -15.37 -3.51 2.22
N THR A 16 -16.44 -3.60 1.44
CA THR A 16 -16.72 -4.73 0.55
C THR A 16 -16.43 -4.32 -0.89
N VAL A 17 -15.39 -4.90 -1.49
CA VAL A 17 -15.05 -4.66 -2.90
C VAL A 17 -15.67 -5.75 -3.75
N SER A 18 -16.61 -5.38 -4.63
CA SER A 18 -17.17 -6.28 -5.65
C SER A 18 -16.53 -5.98 -7.01
N ILE A 19 -15.81 -6.96 -7.57
CA ILE A 19 -15.27 -6.86 -8.94
C ILE A 19 -16.30 -7.49 -9.88
N GLN A 20 -16.85 -6.70 -10.81
CA GLN A 20 -17.84 -7.18 -11.78
C GLN A 20 -17.18 -7.53 -13.12
N LYS A 21 -17.42 -8.75 -13.63
CA LYS A 21 -17.09 -9.13 -15.01
C LYS A 21 -18.33 -8.91 -15.88
N GLY A 22 -18.17 -8.13 -16.95
CA GLY A 22 -19.25 -7.86 -17.89
C GLY A 22 -19.67 -9.10 -18.67
N ASP A 23 -20.85 -9.63 -18.36
CA ASP A 23 -21.89 -10.01 -19.32
C ASP A 23 -23.21 -10.25 -18.57
N SER A 24 -24.20 -9.38 -18.80
CA SER A 24 -25.67 -9.45 -18.61
C SER A 24 -26.35 -10.21 -17.44
N SER A 25 -25.63 -10.88 -16.55
CA SER A 25 -26.16 -11.60 -15.36
C SER A 25 -25.35 -11.19 -14.14
N ARG A 26 -25.95 -10.32 -13.32
CA ARG A 26 -25.31 -9.63 -12.18
C ARG A 26 -25.13 -10.58 -10.99
N THR A 27 -24.03 -11.35 -10.96
CA THR A 27 -23.72 -12.21 -9.81
C THR A 27 -22.33 -11.87 -9.24
N CYS A 28 -22.29 -11.40 -8.00
CA CYS A 28 -21.06 -11.26 -7.22
C CYS A 28 -20.47 -12.67 -6.98
N LEU A 29 -19.27 -12.94 -7.51
CA LEU A 29 -18.68 -14.29 -7.47
C LEU A 29 -18.04 -14.62 -6.11
N SER A 30 -17.53 -13.62 -5.41
CA SER A 30 -16.98 -13.73 -4.06
C SER A 30 -16.74 -12.34 -3.47
N TYR A 31 -16.78 -12.24 -2.15
CA TYR A 31 -16.40 -11.03 -1.41
C TYR A 31 -15.50 -11.39 -0.23
N THR A 32 -14.67 -10.45 0.21
CA THR A 32 -13.87 -10.56 1.43
C THR A 32 -13.86 -9.22 2.14
N THR A 33 -13.79 -9.25 3.46
CA THR A 33 -13.67 -8.06 4.30
C THR A 33 -12.20 -7.86 4.63
N VAL A 34 -11.69 -6.65 4.44
CA VAL A 34 -10.38 -6.27 4.99
C VAL A 34 -10.60 -5.69 6.39
N PRO A 35 -10.07 -6.33 7.46
CA PRO A 35 -10.12 -5.73 8.78
C PRO A 35 -9.32 -4.42 8.80
N GLU A 36 -9.76 -3.46 9.63
CA GLU A 36 -9.13 -2.13 9.75
C GLU A 36 -9.18 -1.30 8.45
N SER A 37 -10.33 -1.28 7.77
CA SER A 37 -10.59 -0.35 6.68
C SER A 37 -11.04 1.02 7.19
N GLN A 38 -10.56 2.08 6.55
CA GLN A 38 -10.92 3.48 6.84
C GLN A 38 -11.39 4.18 5.56
N PHE A 39 -12.00 5.34 5.70
CA PHE A 39 -12.42 6.18 4.58
C PHE A 39 -11.59 7.46 4.52
N ALA A 40 -11.34 7.91 3.30
CA ALA A 40 -10.70 9.18 2.99
C ALA A 40 -11.64 10.03 2.14
N PHE A 41 -11.82 11.28 2.55
CA PHE A 41 -12.84 12.17 1.99
C PHE A 41 -12.24 13.30 1.15
N ASN A 42 -10.91 13.43 1.16
CA ASN A 42 -10.18 14.42 0.39
C ASN A 42 -8.81 13.88 -0.03
N LEU A 43 -8.15 14.62 -0.93
CA LEU A 43 -6.84 14.23 -1.45
C LEU A 43 -5.76 14.17 -0.36
N GLY A 44 -5.83 15.01 0.66
CA GLY A 44 -4.90 15.00 1.78
C GLY A 44 -4.96 13.69 2.57
N ASP A 45 -6.18 13.21 2.86
CA ASP A 45 -6.41 11.93 3.53
C ASP A 45 -5.92 10.77 2.65
N VAL A 46 -6.20 10.81 1.34
CA VAL A 46 -5.71 9.80 0.39
C VAL A 46 -4.19 9.73 0.39
N ILE A 47 -3.52 10.88 0.30
CA ILE A 47 -2.05 10.95 0.32
C ILE A 47 -1.51 10.37 1.64
N LYS A 48 -2.10 10.77 2.77
CA LYS A 48 -1.73 10.27 4.08
C LYS A 48 -1.81 8.74 4.14
N HIS A 49 -2.95 8.16 3.74
CA HIS A 49 -3.11 6.70 3.75
C HIS A 49 -2.10 5.98 2.84
N ILE A 50 -1.79 6.53 1.66
CA ILE A 50 -0.76 5.97 0.76
C ILE A 50 0.63 6.00 1.41
N THR A 51 0.96 7.07 2.13
CA THR A 51 2.26 7.20 2.84
C THR A 51 2.36 6.27 4.04
N GLU A 52 1.23 5.94 4.67
CA GLU A 52 1.12 4.99 5.78
C GLU A 52 1.10 3.52 5.33
N GLN A 53 1.34 3.24 4.04
CA GLN A 53 1.30 1.91 3.42
C GLN A 53 -0.08 1.25 3.40
N ASN A 54 -1.15 2.04 3.41
CA ASN A 54 -2.48 1.54 3.09
C ASN A 54 -2.64 1.42 1.56
N VAL A 55 -3.45 0.46 1.14
CA VAL A 55 -3.94 0.38 -0.23
C VAL A 55 -5.19 1.25 -0.31
N VAL A 56 -5.15 2.31 -1.12
CA VAL A 56 -6.32 3.18 -1.32
C VAL A 56 -7.03 2.79 -2.61
N MET A 57 -8.33 2.56 -2.51
CA MET A 57 -9.22 2.26 -3.62
C MET A 57 -10.09 3.47 -3.92
N LEU A 58 -10.02 3.93 -5.18
CA LEU A 58 -10.85 4.97 -5.74
C LEU A 58 -11.85 4.31 -6.70
N VAL A 59 -13.13 4.62 -6.53
CA VAL A 59 -14.21 4.09 -7.37
C VAL A 59 -14.83 5.25 -8.14
N ASP A 60 -14.98 5.07 -9.45
CA ASP A 60 -15.59 6.10 -10.31
C ASP A 60 -17.04 6.39 -9.88
N GLY A 61 -17.37 7.67 -9.75
CA GLY A 61 -18.67 8.14 -9.26
C GLY A 61 -18.81 8.23 -7.74
N GLU A 62 -17.85 7.74 -6.96
CA GLU A 62 -17.89 7.83 -5.50
C GLU A 62 -17.09 9.05 -4.98
N MET A 63 -17.63 9.73 -3.96
CA MET A 63 -16.95 10.87 -3.33
C MET A 63 -15.93 10.44 -2.26
N GLU A 64 -15.95 9.18 -1.88
CA GLU A 64 -15.14 8.62 -0.79
C GLU A 64 -14.17 7.58 -1.33
N ALA A 65 -12.97 7.56 -0.76
CA ALA A 65 -11.96 6.57 -1.04
C ALA A 65 -11.87 5.56 0.11
N ALA A 66 -11.79 4.28 -0.21
CA ALA A 66 -11.56 3.24 0.79
C ALA A 66 -10.05 3.04 1.01
N ALA A 67 -9.58 3.22 2.24
CA ALA A 67 -8.22 2.91 2.66
C ALA A 67 -8.19 1.55 3.37
N LEU A 68 -7.47 0.61 2.78
CA LEU A 68 -7.37 -0.78 3.23
C LEU A 68 -5.99 -0.99 3.87
N SER A 69 -5.97 -1.38 5.15
CA SER A 69 -4.71 -1.76 5.82
C SER A 69 -4.14 -3.01 5.15
N ALA A 70 -3.05 -2.84 4.40
CA ALA A 70 -2.30 -3.95 3.81
C ALA A 70 -1.20 -4.46 4.76
N VAL A 71 -1.10 -3.88 5.96
CA VAL A 71 0.00 -4.14 6.88
C VAL A 71 -0.31 -5.39 7.70
N SER A 72 0.15 -6.55 7.23
CA SER A 72 0.45 -7.64 8.16
C SER A 72 1.65 -7.21 9.01
N ARG A 73 1.36 -6.62 10.17
CA ARG A 73 2.41 -6.25 11.11
C ARG A 73 2.95 -7.54 11.71
N ARG A 74 4.05 -8.06 11.15
CA ARG A 74 4.87 -9.05 11.85
C ARG A 74 5.57 -8.36 13.01
N GLU A 75 4.82 -8.07 14.08
CA GLU A 75 5.43 -7.72 15.35
C GLU A 75 6.29 -8.91 15.78
N ARG A 76 7.54 -8.66 16.20
CA ARG A 76 8.33 -9.73 16.80
C ARG A 76 7.58 -10.17 18.05
N ALA A 77 7.41 -11.48 18.22
CA ALA A 77 7.02 -12.02 19.51
C ALA A 77 7.98 -11.48 20.57
N ILE A 78 7.46 -11.13 21.75
CA ILE A 78 8.28 -10.73 22.89
C ILE A 78 9.02 -12.00 23.33
N GLU A 79 10.27 -12.18 22.89
CA GLU A 79 11.17 -13.21 23.41
C GLU A 79 11.94 -12.66 24.62
N GLU A 80 11.98 -13.44 25.70
CA GLU A 80 12.76 -13.14 26.90
C GLU A 80 14.25 -12.99 26.53
N PRO A 81 14.95 -11.99 27.09
CA PRO A 81 16.31 -11.67 26.65
C PRO A 81 17.28 -12.75 27.13
N SER A 82 17.82 -13.57 26.23
CA SER A 82 19.01 -14.35 26.52
C SER A 82 20.24 -13.42 26.52
N THR A 83 20.88 -13.34 27.68
CA THR A 83 22.14 -12.64 27.93
C THR A 83 23.23 -13.13 26.98
N GLU A 84 23.63 -12.32 26.00
CA GLU A 84 25.04 -12.16 25.59
C GLU A 84 25.25 -10.96 24.66
N ALA A 85 26.42 -10.34 24.78
CA ALA A 85 26.74 -9.03 24.24
C ALA A 85 27.31 -9.10 22.82
N VAL A 86 26.58 -8.59 21.81
CA VAL A 86 27.19 -8.26 20.49
C VAL A 86 26.48 -7.06 19.84
N ILE A 87 27.31 -6.11 19.41
CA ILE A 87 27.08 -4.94 18.53
C ILE A 87 25.64 -4.80 18.00
N ARG A 88 24.88 -3.84 18.57
CA ARG A 88 23.54 -3.48 18.09
C ARG A 88 23.63 -2.61 16.82
N GLY A 89 23.91 -3.24 15.68
CA GLY A 89 23.54 -2.67 14.38
C GLY A 89 22.00 -2.61 14.24
N PRO A 90 21.45 -1.76 13.35
CA PRO A 90 20.03 -1.79 13.02
C PRO A 90 19.64 -3.23 12.63
N LYS A 91 18.60 -3.78 13.26
CA LYS A 91 18.17 -5.17 12.98
C LYS A 91 17.53 -5.35 11.60
N GLU A 92 17.48 -4.30 10.79
CA GLU A 92 16.96 -4.29 9.43
C GLU A 92 18.12 -3.95 8.49
N ALA A 93 18.65 -4.98 7.83
CA ALA A 93 19.58 -4.83 6.72
C ALA A 93 18.81 -5.01 5.41
N PHE A 94 19.26 -4.32 4.35
CA PHE A 94 18.78 -4.62 3.01
C PHE A 94 19.19 -6.05 2.61
N ASN A 95 18.35 -6.71 1.82
CA ASN A 95 18.69 -7.93 1.11
C ASN A 95 18.70 -7.67 -0.40
N GLU A 96 18.98 -8.69 -1.20
CA GLU A 96 19.11 -8.58 -2.65
C GLU A 96 17.76 -8.32 -3.35
N ASN A 97 16.65 -8.33 -2.62
CA ASN A 97 15.33 -8.05 -3.15
C ASN A 97 15.02 -6.54 -3.07
N ILE A 98 15.06 -5.89 -4.24
CA ILE A 98 14.74 -4.46 -4.40
C ILE A 98 13.37 -4.10 -3.81
N GLY A 99 12.36 -4.96 -3.94
CA GLY A 99 11.02 -4.72 -3.40
C GLY A 99 11.00 -4.66 -1.88
N THR A 100 11.72 -5.56 -1.21
CA THR A 100 11.90 -5.53 0.24
C THR A 100 12.60 -4.25 0.69
N GLY A 101 13.67 -3.85 -0.01
CA GLY A 101 14.40 -2.62 0.31
C GLY A 101 13.55 -1.35 0.15
N ILE A 102 12.78 -1.25 -0.94
CA ILE A 102 11.81 -0.16 -1.14
C ILE A 102 10.79 -0.12 0.00
N GLY A 103 10.24 -1.27 0.41
CA GLY A 103 9.29 -1.35 1.51
C GLY A 103 9.87 -0.84 2.84
N LEU A 104 11.11 -1.21 3.17
CA LEU A 104 11.81 -0.72 4.36
C LEU A 104 12.03 0.79 4.33
N ILE A 105 12.43 1.35 3.18
CA ILE A 105 12.65 2.80 3.04
C ILE A 105 11.32 3.55 3.15
N ARG A 106 10.26 3.09 2.48
CA ARG A 106 8.91 3.70 2.58
C ARG A 106 8.36 3.66 4.01
N ARG A 107 8.65 2.61 4.78
CA ARG A 107 8.32 2.53 6.21
C ARG A 107 9.01 3.62 7.04
N ARG A 108 10.27 3.92 6.70
CA ARG A 108 11.08 4.90 7.43
C ARG A 108 10.83 6.34 7.00
N LEU A 109 10.36 6.56 5.76
CA LEU A 109 10.07 7.87 5.18
C LEU A 109 8.61 7.94 4.67
N PRO A 110 7.60 7.97 5.57
CA PRO A 110 6.19 8.08 5.21
C PRO A 110 5.84 9.51 4.80
N THR A 111 6.34 9.96 3.64
CA THR A 111 6.20 11.33 3.16
C THR A 111 5.94 11.36 1.66
N PRO A 112 5.02 12.22 1.17
CA PRO A 112 4.76 12.36 -0.26
C PRO A 112 5.94 13.01 -1.02
N SER A 113 6.88 13.63 -0.30
CA SER A 113 8.11 14.20 -0.87
C SER A 113 9.16 13.16 -1.23
N PHE A 114 9.02 11.92 -0.75
CA PHE A 114 9.90 10.82 -1.12
C PHE A 114 9.52 10.30 -2.51
N LYS A 115 10.45 10.38 -3.46
CA LYS A 115 10.25 10.02 -4.86
C LYS A 115 11.13 8.84 -5.23
N MET A 116 10.61 7.97 -6.09
CA MET A 116 11.33 6.81 -6.60
C MET A 116 11.14 6.70 -8.11
N GLU A 117 12.20 6.35 -8.81
CA GLU A 117 12.19 6.13 -10.26
C GLU A 117 12.84 4.79 -10.57
N ASN A 118 12.11 3.91 -11.26
CA ASN A 118 12.63 2.63 -11.68
C ASN A 118 13.28 2.75 -13.05
N LEU A 119 14.54 2.37 -13.14
CA LEU A 119 15.35 2.41 -14.35
C LEU A 119 15.84 1.01 -14.68
N THR A 120 16.13 0.78 -15.94
CA THR A 120 16.84 -0.43 -16.39
C THR A 120 18.10 0.00 -17.13
N ILE A 121 19.25 -0.28 -16.53
CA ILE A 121 20.56 0.20 -17.00
C ILE A 121 21.49 -0.97 -17.33
N GLY A 122 22.59 -0.69 -18.02
CA GLY A 122 23.60 -1.67 -18.39
C GLY A 122 23.61 -1.99 -19.90
N SER A 123 24.83 -2.09 -20.44
CA SER A 123 25.07 -2.41 -21.86
C SER A 123 24.92 -3.91 -22.14
N TYR A 124 25.45 -4.75 -21.26
CA TYR A 124 25.47 -6.21 -21.42
C TYR A 124 24.35 -6.91 -20.66
N THR A 125 24.17 -6.58 -19.37
CA THR A 125 23.09 -7.10 -18.53
C THR A 125 22.11 -5.97 -18.23
N LYS A 126 20.86 -6.10 -18.70
CA LYS A 126 19.80 -5.12 -18.42
C LYS A 126 19.36 -5.26 -16.97
N THR A 127 19.97 -4.45 -16.11
CA THR A 127 19.82 -4.50 -14.66
C THR A 127 18.77 -3.49 -14.21
N ARG A 128 17.79 -3.95 -13.44
CA ARG A 128 16.79 -3.07 -12.82
C ARG A 128 17.40 -2.35 -11.62
N VAL A 129 17.28 -1.04 -11.58
CA VAL A 129 17.71 -0.20 -10.45
C VAL A 129 16.59 0.77 -10.08
N THR A 130 16.53 1.17 -8.81
CA THR A 130 15.58 2.18 -8.34
C THR A 130 16.34 3.36 -7.80
N PHE A 131 16.22 4.51 -8.45
CA PHE A 131 16.72 5.79 -7.94
C PHE A 131 15.73 6.34 -6.91
N MET A 132 16.21 6.86 -5.79
CA MET A 132 15.38 7.36 -4.70
C MET A 132 15.87 8.75 -4.29
N SER A 133 14.94 9.69 -4.14
CA SER A 133 15.25 11.08 -3.80
C SER A 133 14.20 11.68 -2.87
N TYR A 134 14.56 12.78 -2.22
CA TYR A 134 13.66 13.56 -1.38
C TYR A 134 13.51 14.96 -1.98
N ALA A 135 12.30 15.32 -2.37
CA ALA A 135 12.01 16.65 -2.90
C ALA A 135 11.89 17.65 -1.74
N VAL A 136 12.75 18.66 -1.72
CA VAL A 136 12.63 19.81 -0.84
C VAL A 136 11.84 20.88 -1.58
N ALA A 137 10.69 21.29 -1.04
CA ALA A 137 9.98 22.45 -1.55
C ALA A 137 10.83 23.69 -1.25
N GLY A 138 11.32 24.35 -2.30
CA GLY A 138 11.97 25.67 -2.22
C GLY A 138 10.95 26.79 -2.29
#